data_AF-A0A3D3DZG3-F1
#
_entry.id   AF-A0A3D3DZG3-F1
#
_cell.length_a   1.000
_cell.length_b   1.000
_cell.length_c   1.000
_cell.angle_alpha   90.00
_cell.angle_beta   90.00
_cell.angle_gamma   90.00
#
_symmetry.space_group_name_H-M   'P 1'
#
loop_
_entity.id
_entity.type
_entity.pdbx_description
1 polymer ?
#
loop_
_entity_poly.entity_id
_entity_poly.type
_entity_poly.pdbx_seq_one_letter_code
_entity_poly.pdbx_strand_id
1 'polypeptide(L)'
;QGYDEHNDWGIEASNEKDVGLVGVNRGFNAYALRSSKFSYIATGGKVKDLDKDYPIAMTQEHHAMYGRALAREISTLEDDHKGDFDTQYDKVQKQGMDSHAPENISLYKHKGSDTWHDKKNGAEKHLYDERQQWAMTIDLNNCVGCNACLVACQAENNIPVVGKEQVAIGREMHWIRMDRYFAAVDGDEDNPEMIPQPVACVQCEAAPCETVCPVNATVHSEDGLNTMAYNRCIGTRYCANNCPYKARRFNFFDYNKRNPLIEKNLYEGPGGTKAVGEAPHLQRNPNVSVRMRGVMEKCTYCVQRIQKAKGDVKSNLKKKATLAGGSSADVKIGPDELRPKTDVVRTACQDACPASAIVFGNILDPKAKISRIKTADNKLKINRAYDLLNYIGTLPRTSYLARVKNPNPSMPRAKVIGRATINMH
;
A
#
# COMPACT_ATOMS: atom_id res chain seq x y z
N GLN A 1 21.99 2.72 15.10
CA GLN A 1 20.65 3.15 15.52
C GLN A 1 20.88 3.91 16.81
N GLY A 2 20.12 4.96 17.09
CA GLY A 2 20.38 5.84 18.23
C GLY A 2 21.36 6.97 17.94
N TYR A 3 21.42 7.92 18.87
CA TYR A 3 22.45 8.95 18.93
C TYR A 3 23.81 8.25 18.92
N ASP A 4 24.56 8.47 17.86
CA ASP A 4 25.94 8.04 17.78
C ASP A 4 26.75 9.29 18.09
N GLU A 5 27.31 9.35 19.30
CA GLU A 5 28.25 10.41 19.71
C GLU A 5 29.41 10.51 18.72
N HIS A 6 29.70 9.39 18.06
CA HIS A 6 30.61 9.26 16.94
C HIS A 6 29.88 8.47 15.88
N ASN A 7 29.33 9.10 14.84
CA ASN A 7 28.92 8.31 13.67
C ASN A 7 30.09 7.39 13.23
N ASP A 8 29.85 6.37 12.41
CA ASP A 8 30.92 5.46 11.90
C ASP A 8 32.14 6.20 11.25
N TRP A 9 32.08 7.52 11.11
CA TRP A 9 33.07 8.44 10.57
C TRP A 9 33.75 9.33 11.63
N GLY A 10 33.48 9.14 12.92
CA GLY A 10 34.03 9.94 14.02
C GLY A 10 33.58 11.40 14.03
N ILE A 11 32.46 11.73 13.38
CA ILE A 11 31.91 13.09 13.36
C ILE A 11 31.25 13.34 14.71
N GLU A 12 31.83 14.25 15.48
CA GLU A 12 31.24 14.76 16.71
C GLU A 12 29.84 15.32 16.45
N ALA A 13 28.96 15.14 17.43
CA ALA A 13 27.57 15.54 17.34
C ALA A 13 27.40 17.07 17.32
N SER A 14 27.47 17.61 16.12
CA SER A 14 27.52 19.06 15.86
C SER A 14 26.19 19.79 15.98
N ASN A 15 25.05 19.07 16.01
CA ASN A 15 23.71 19.67 15.95
C ASN A 15 22.77 19.35 17.13
N GLU A 16 23.27 18.73 18.21
CA GLU A 16 22.45 18.34 19.38
C GLU A 16 21.67 19.47 20.05
N LYS A 17 22.21 20.69 20.03
CA LYS A 17 21.57 21.85 20.66
C LYS A 17 20.29 22.29 19.93
N ASP A 18 20.18 21.95 18.64
CA ASP A 18 19.14 22.47 17.76
C ASP A 18 18.06 21.42 17.40
N VAL A 19 18.36 20.12 17.55
CA VAL A 19 17.45 19.04 17.14
C VAL A 19 17.31 17.95 18.21
N GLY A 20 16.14 17.33 18.28
CA GLY A 20 15.92 16.17 19.14
C GLY A 20 16.65 14.92 18.65
N LEU A 21 16.66 13.87 19.48
CA LEU A 21 17.37 12.59 19.27
C LEU A 21 17.15 11.91 17.91
N VAL A 22 16.04 12.20 17.23
CA VAL A 22 15.77 11.68 15.88
C VAL A 22 16.65 12.35 14.82
N GLY A 23 16.87 13.66 14.91
CA GLY A 23 17.55 14.48 13.90
C GLY A 23 19.05 14.66 14.10
N VAL A 24 19.58 14.32 15.27
CA VAL A 24 21.02 14.45 15.56
C VAL A 24 21.83 13.56 14.61
N ASN A 25 22.87 14.13 13.98
CA ASN A 25 23.80 13.42 13.09
C ASN A 25 23.15 12.64 11.92
N ARG A 26 21.97 13.04 11.45
CA ARG A 26 21.27 12.35 10.33
C ARG A 26 21.57 12.89 8.93
N GLY A 27 22.29 14.02 8.82
CA GLY A 27 22.62 14.64 7.54
C GLY A 27 23.60 15.80 7.71
N PHE A 28 23.70 16.65 6.67
CA PHE A 28 24.56 17.82 6.65
C PHE A 28 23.72 19.11 6.74
N ASN A 29 24.22 20.10 7.49
CA ASN A 29 23.58 21.41 7.56
C ASN A 29 23.93 22.25 6.33
N ALA A 30 23.04 22.29 5.34
CA ALA A 30 23.21 23.08 4.13
C ALA A 30 22.96 24.60 4.30
N TYR A 31 22.46 25.07 5.45
CA TYR A 31 22.19 26.50 5.66
C TYR A 31 23.46 27.35 5.60
N ALA A 32 24.60 26.80 6.03
CA ALA A 32 25.89 27.49 5.96
C ALA A 32 26.36 27.80 4.53
N LEU A 33 25.82 27.09 3.53
CA LEU A 33 26.12 27.32 2.12
C LEU A 33 25.21 28.39 1.47
N ARG A 34 24.19 28.87 2.20
CA ARG A 34 23.21 29.85 1.70
C ARG A 34 23.60 31.25 2.17
N SER A 35 23.29 32.26 1.37
CA SER A 35 23.40 33.67 1.76
C SER A 35 22.05 34.36 1.67
N SER A 36 21.88 35.47 2.39
CA SER A 36 20.66 36.29 2.31
C SER A 36 20.40 36.84 0.90
N LYS A 37 21.47 37.04 0.10
CA LYS A 37 21.40 37.48 -1.30
C LYS A 37 20.95 36.38 -2.26
N PHE A 38 21.27 35.12 -1.93
CA PHE A 38 21.02 33.95 -2.76
C PHE A 38 20.37 32.86 -1.93
N SER A 39 19.07 33.03 -1.67
CA SER A 39 18.35 32.14 -0.78
C SER A 39 18.15 30.77 -1.40
N TYR A 40 17.81 30.61 -2.68
CA TYR A 40 17.48 29.28 -3.24
C TYR A 40 18.52 28.73 -4.24
N ILE A 41 19.28 29.60 -4.89
CA ILE A 41 20.25 29.22 -5.92
C ILE A 41 21.57 29.91 -5.60
N ALA A 42 22.62 29.14 -5.38
CA ALA A 42 23.98 29.63 -5.21
C ALA A 42 24.86 29.07 -6.35
N THR A 43 25.77 29.89 -6.88
CA THR A 43 26.73 29.50 -7.92
C THR A 43 28.16 29.61 -7.40
N GLY A 44 29.11 28.97 -8.06
CA GLY A 44 30.54 29.02 -7.68
C GLY A 44 30.97 28.05 -6.57
N GLY A 45 30.12 27.08 -6.21
CA GLY A 45 30.50 25.98 -5.33
C GLY A 45 31.62 25.13 -5.94
N LYS A 46 32.63 24.78 -5.13
CA LYS A 46 33.70 23.86 -5.52
C LYS A 46 33.41 22.48 -4.95
N VAL A 47 33.37 21.46 -5.81
CA VAL A 47 33.21 20.06 -5.41
C VAL A 47 34.59 19.41 -5.38
N LYS A 48 34.91 18.70 -4.30
CA LYS A 48 36.14 17.93 -4.15
C LYS A 48 35.76 16.53 -3.64
N ASP A 49 36.22 15.50 -4.34
CA ASP A 49 36.12 14.12 -3.84
C ASP A 49 37.03 13.95 -2.62
N LEU A 50 36.50 13.28 -1.59
CA LEU A 50 37.21 13.01 -0.36
C LEU A 50 37.71 11.56 -0.27
N ASP A 51 37.46 10.73 -1.29
CA ASP A 51 37.76 9.30 -1.31
C ASP A 51 37.15 8.57 -0.09
N LYS A 52 35.91 8.94 0.22
CA LYS A 52 35.14 8.43 1.37
C LYS A 52 33.76 7.98 0.93
N ASP A 53 33.39 6.77 1.32
CA ASP A 53 32.03 6.26 1.10
C ASP A 53 31.04 6.89 2.09
N TYR A 54 29.74 6.86 1.81
CA TYR A 54 28.74 7.23 2.81
C TYR A 54 27.50 6.34 2.67
N PRO A 55 27.10 5.61 3.73
CA PRO A 55 25.95 4.71 3.62
C PRO A 55 24.65 5.51 3.54
N ILE A 56 23.89 5.30 2.47
CA ILE A 56 22.54 5.85 2.27
C ILE A 56 21.54 4.72 2.41
N ALA A 57 20.58 4.87 3.34
CA ALA A 57 19.50 3.90 3.50
C ALA A 57 18.41 4.19 2.47
N MET A 58 18.17 3.24 1.57
CA MET A 58 17.13 3.32 0.55
C MET A 58 16.13 2.18 0.74
N THR A 59 14.84 2.47 0.56
CA THR A 59 13.77 1.45 0.61
C THR A 59 13.49 0.81 -0.74
N GLN A 60 14.00 1.40 -1.83
CA GLN A 60 13.83 0.92 -3.19
C GLN A 60 15.20 0.94 -3.86
N GLU A 61 15.68 -0.22 -4.30
CA GLU A 61 16.99 -0.38 -4.95
C GLU A 61 16.89 -0.38 -6.48
N HIS A 62 15.78 -0.88 -7.03
CA HIS A 62 15.57 -0.96 -8.47
C HIS A 62 14.58 0.13 -8.91
N HIS A 63 14.98 0.93 -9.89
CA HIS A 63 14.17 2.06 -10.35
C HIS A 63 13.63 1.90 -11.79
N ALA A 64 14.24 1.05 -12.60
CA ALA A 64 13.73 0.71 -13.92
C ALA A 64 12.71 -0.43 -13.85
N MET A 65 11.72 -0.44 -14.74
CA MET A 65 10.75 -1.54 -14.84
C MET A 65 11.26 -2.75 -15.62
N TYR A 66 12.39 -2.62 -16.33
CA TYR A 66 12.98 -3.69 -17.17
C TYR A 66 11.93 -4.35 -18.10
N GLY A 67 11.13 -3.52 -18.79
CA GLY A 67 10.08 -3.98 -19.70
C GLY A 67 8.81 -4.54 -19.05
N ARG A 68 8.71 -4.58 -17.72
CA ARG A 68 7.52 -5.07 -17.01
C ARG A 68 6.42 -4.02 -16.96
N ALA A 69 5.20 -4.41 -17.31
CA ALA A 69 4.01 -3.55 -17.24
C ALA A 69 3.43 -3.41 -15.81
N LEU A 70 4.23 -2.90 -14.86
CA LEU A 70 3.82 -2.70 -13.46
C LEU A 70 2.95 -1.46 -13.29
N ALA A 71 3.48 -0.29 -13.69
CA ALA A 71 2.75 0.96 -13.78
C ALA A 71 2.42 1.23 -15.25
N ARG A 72 1.15 1.06 -15.62
CA ARG A 72 0.72 1.18 -17.02
C ARG A 72 0.44 2.60 -17.41
N GLU A 73 0.88 2.98 -18.60
CA GLU A 73 0.67 4.31 -19.17
C GLU A 73 0.13 4.20 -20.60
N ILE A 74 -0.77 5.12 -20.93
CA ILE A 74 -1.29 5.37 -22.27
C ILE A 74 -1.15 6.85 -22.60
N SER A 75 -1.10 7.18 -23.89
CA SER A 75 -0.94 8.55 -24.40
C SER A 75 -2.10 8.93 -25.29
N THR A 76 -2.47 10.21 -25.32
CA THR A 76 -3.43 10.76 -26.30
C THR A 76 -2.83 10.86 -27.70
N LEU A 77 -1.52 10.77 -27.83
CA LEU A 77 -0.86 10.68 -29.13
C LEU A 77 -0.79 9.24 -29.61
N GLU A 78 -0.88 9.10 -30.93
CA GLU A 78 -0.56 7.86 -31.62
C GLU A 78 0.91 7.50 -31.42
N ASP A 79 1.16 6.23 -31.19
CA ASP A 79 2.51 5.66 -31.07
C ASP A 79 2.61 4.42 -31.96
N ASP A 80 3.75 4.28 -32.65
CA ASP A 80 3.96 3.28 -33.69
C ASP A 80 3.81 1.83 -33.17
N HIS A 81 4.08 1.59 -31.89
CA HIS A 81 3.94 0.27 -31.26
C HIS A 81 2.59 0.09 -30.58
N LYS A 82 1.96 1.19 -30.17
CA LYS A 82 0.76 1.17 -29.34
C LYS A 82 -0.55 1.43 -30.10
N GLY A 83 -0.50 2.08 -31.26
CA GLY A 83 -1.65 2.56 -31.99
C GLY A 83 -2.22 3.86 -31.42
N ASP A 84 -3.45 4.18 -31.83
CA ASP A 84 -4.18 5.35 -31.36
C ASP A 84 -4.63 5.25 -29.89
N PHE A 85 -5.20 6.33 -29.36
CA PHE A 85 -5.64 6.39 -27.97
C PHE A 85 -6.70 5.33 -27.63
N ASP A 86 -7.65 5.08 -28.53
CA ASP A 86 -8.72 4.12 -28.29
C ASP A 86 -8.18 2.68 -28.24
N THR A 87 -7.26 2.33 -29.15
CA THR A 87 -6.54 1.06 -29.12
C THR A 87 -5.71 0.90 -27.85
N GLN A 88 -5.02 1.96 -27.44
CA GLN A 88 -4.25 2.00 -26.20
C GLN A 88 -5.14 1.77 -24.97
N TYR A 89 -6.28 2.46 -24.92
CA TYR A 89 -7.26 2.39 -23.85
C TYR A 89 -7.85 0.98 -23.71
N ASP A 90 -8.18 0.33 -24.82
CA ASP A 90 -8.75 -1.02 -24.85
C ASP A 90 -7.72 -2.11 -24.50
N LYS A 91 -6.44 -1.88 -24.84
CA LYS A 91 -5.36 -2.83 -24.58
C LYS A 91 -4.68 -2.66 -23.23
N VAL A 92 -5.09 -1.71 -22.38
CA VAL A 92 -4.47 -1.51 -21.06
C VAL A 92 -4.37 -2.81 -20.26
N GLN A 93 -5.41 -3.65 -20.25
CA GLN A 93 -5.42 -4.91 -19.50
C GLN A 93 -4.41 -5.94 -20.04
N LYS A 94 -4.05 -5.84 -21.33
CA LYS A 94 -3.13 -6.74 -22.04
C LYS A 94 -1.73 -6.13 -22.23
N GLN A 95 -1.27 -5.23 -21.35
CA GLN A 95 0.11 -4.73 -21.42
C GLN A 95 1.08 -5.68 -20.70
N GLY A 96 2.29 -5.84 -21.26
CA GLY A 96 3.36 -6.65 -20.68
C GLY A 96 3.03 -8.15 -20.63
N MET A 97 3.37 -8.83 -19.54
CA MET A 97 3.17 -10.29 -19.43
C MET A 97 1.72 -10.75 -19.57
N ASP A 98 0.74 -9.90 -19.24
CA ASP A 98 -0.68 -10.23 -19.35
C ASP A 98 -1.16 -10.34 -20.81
N SER A 99 -0.32 -9.95 -21.77
CA SER A 99 -0.58 -10.03 -23.20
C SER A 99 -0.32 -11.45 -23.75
N HIS A 100 0.66 -12.14 -23.18
CA HIS A 100 1.06 -13.50 -23.54
C HIS A 100 0.49 -14.57 -22.61
N ALA A 101 0.06 -14.18 -21.41
CA ALA A 101 -0.47 -15.12 -20.44
C ALA A 101 -1.85 -15.64 -20.91
N PRO A 102 -2.09 -16.96 -20.88
CA PRO A 102 -3.42 -17.49 -21.09
C PRO A 102 -4.37 -17.01 -19.98
N GLU A 103 -5.67 -17.16 -20.21
CA GLU A 103 -6.65 -16.88 -19.16
C GLU A 103 -6.34 -17.72 -17.92
N ASN A 104 -6.41 -17.10 -16.74
CA ASN A 104 -6.17 -17.79 -15.48
C ASN A 104 -7.28 -18.81 -15.22
N ILE A 105 -6.94 -20.09 -15.32
CA ILE A 105 -7.84 -21.20 -14.99
C ILE A 105 -7.49 -21.69 -13.59
N SER A 106 -8.37 -21.43 -12.62
CA SER A 106 -8.23 -22.00 -11.28
C SER A 106 -8.71 -23.45 -11.26
N LEU A 107 -7.89 -24.35 -10.72
CA LEU A 107 -8.28 -25.75 -10.47
C LEU A 107 -9.40 -25.85 -9.42
N TYR A 108 -9.48 -24.86 -8.52
CA TYR A 108 -10.52 -24.77 -7.49
C TYR A 108 -11.60 -23.79 -7.94
N LYS A 109 -12.87 -24.22 -7.85
CA LYS A 109 -13.99 -23.31 -8.11
C LYS A 109 -14.13 -22.36 -6.92
N HIS A 110 -14.36 -21.08 -7.20
CA HIS A 110 -14.66 -20.05 -6.18
C HIS A 110 -16.06 -20.19 -5.54
N LYS A 111 -16.82 -21.20 -5.98
CA LYS A 111 -18.10 -21.61 -5.37
C LYS A 111 -17.82 -22.83 -4.49
N GLY A 112 -18.53 -22.97 -3.37
CA GLY A 112 -18.45 -24.15 -2.50
C GLY A 112 -18.42 -25.46 -3.29
N SER A 113 -17.66 -26.45 -2.84
CA SER A 113 -17.75 -27.78 -3.44
C SER A 113 -19.11 -28.38 -3.09
N ASP A 114 -19.73 -29.10 -4.03
CA ASP A 114 -21.00 -29.82 -3.79
C ASP A 114 -20.90 -30.88 -2.66
N THR A 115 -19.69 -31.11 -2.16
CA THR A 115 -19.30 -32.10 -1.16
C THR A 115 -19.00 -31.52 0.23
N TRP A 116 -18.82 -30.21 0.39
CA TRP A 116 -18.50 -29.57 1.68
C TRP A 116 -19.73 -28.85 2.26
N HIS A 117 -20.29 -29.47 3.31
CA HIS A 117 -21.29 -29.01 4.29
C HIS A 117 -22.58 -28.31 3.79
N ASP A 118 -23.68 -29.04 4.05
CA ASP A 118 -25.08 -28.63 4.14
C ASP A 118 -25.76 -28.12 2.85
N LYS A 119 -26.30 -29.07 2.08
CA LYS A 119 -27.16 -28.85 0.90
C LYS A 119 -28.43 -28.05 1.19
N LYS A 120 -28.73 -27.69 2.45
CA LYS A 120 -29.94 -26.93 2.81
C LYS A 120 -29.90 -25.45 2.39
N ASN A 121 -28.73 -24.87 2.13
CA ASN A 121 -28.59 -23.45 1.76
C ASN A 121 -28.01 -23.19 0.35
N GLY A 122 -27.89 -24.21 -0.50
CA GLY A 122 -27.21 -24.08 -1.79
C GLY A 122 -25.69 -23.99 -1.65
N ALA A 123 -24.95 -24.14 -2.75
CA ALA A 123 -23.50 -24.03 -2.76
C ALA A 123 -23.08 -22.60 -2.35
N GLU A 124 -22.88 -22.38 -1.05
CA GLU A 124 -22.44 -21.09 -0.53
C GLU A 124 -21.12 -20.70 -1.21
N LYS A 125 -21.07 -19.47 -1.73
CA LYS A 125 -19.85 -18.93 -2.33
C LYS A 125 -18.82 -18.79 -1.20
N HIS A 126 -17.75 -19.58 -1.25
CA HIS A 126 -16.60 -19.35 -0.38
C HIS A 126 -16.17 -17.87 -0.53
N LEU A 127 -15.94 -17.15 0.58
CA LEU A 127 -15.48 -15.75 0.59
C LEU A 127 -16.52 -14.70 0.13
N TYR A 128 -17.81 -14.94 0.37
CA TYR A 128 -18.86 -14.05 -0.11
C TYR A 128 -19.91 -13.75 0.97
N ASP A 129 -19.73 -12.63 1.66
CA ASP A 129 -20.82 -11.94 2.35
C ASP A 129 -21.72 -11.24 1.32
N GLU A 130 -23.03 -11.56 1.33
CA GLU A 130 -24.05 -10.92 0.49
C GLU A 130 -24.22 -9.43 0.81
N ARG A 131 -23.72 -8.96 1.95
CA ARG A 131 -23.88 -7.59 2.42
C ARG A 131 -22.72 -6.70 1.99
N GLN A 132 -21.50 -7.19 2.09
CA GLN A 132 -20.31 -6.37 1.81
C GLN A 132 -19.15 -7.15 1.18
N GLN A 133 -18.57 -6.55 0.15
CA GLN A 133 -17.30 -6.98 -0.44
C GLN A 133 -16.43 -5.76 -0.64
N TRP A 134 -15.32 -5.68 0.08
CA TRP A 134 -14.47 -4.48 0.09
C TRP A 134 -13.41 -4.52 -1.02
N ALA A 135 -13.28 -3.42 -1.73
CA ALA A 135 -12.22 -3.24 -2.71
C ALA A 135 -11.69 -1.82 -2.74
N MET A 136 -10.54 -1.69 -3.40
CA MET A 136 -9.83 -0.44 -3.56
C MET A 136 -9.50 -0.23 -5.04
N THR A 137 -9.52 1.01 -5.50
CA THR A 137 -8.90 1.40 -6.76
C THR A 137 -7.95 2.55 -6.54
N ILE A 138 -6.84 2.54 -7.26
CA ILE A 138 -5.82 3.58 -7.22
C ILE A 138 -5.67 4.17 -8.62
N ASP A 139 -6.02 5.45 -8.78
CA ASP A 139 -5.82 6.20 -10.02
C ASP A 139 -4.39 6.73 -10.12
N LEU A 140 -3.58 6.13 -11.01
CA LEU A 140 -2.19 6.55 -11.23
C LEU A 140 -2.08 7.88 -11.99
N ASN A 141 -3.15 8.35 -12.63
CA ASN A 141 -3.16 9.65 -13.28
C ASN A 141 -3.21 10.80 -12.26
N ASN A 142 -3.90 10.58 -11.14
CA ASN A 142 -4.00 11.58 -10.07
C ASN A 142 -2.90 11.40 -9.02
N CYS A 143 -2.26 10.24 -8.95
CA CYS A 143 -1.17 10.00 -8.02
C CYS A 143 0.09 10.77 -8.43
N VAL A 144 0.50 11.74 -7.59
CA VAL A 144 1.73 12.52 -7.79
C VAL A 144 2.90 12.05 -6.91
N GLY A 145 2.73 10.97 -6.15
CA GLY A 145 3.79 10.45 -5.27
C GLY A 145 4.05 11.28 -4.00
N CYS A 146 3.04 12.00 -3.48
CA CYS A 146 3.18 12.89 -2.31
C CYS A 146 3.50 12.21 -0.96
N ASN A 147 3.48 10.86 -0.89
CA ASN A 147 3.70 10.06 0.33
C ASN A 147 2.76 10.30 1.53
N ALA A 148 1.74 11.16 1.42
CA ALA A 148 0.77 11.38 2.49
C ALA A 148 0.03 10.09 2.91
N CYS A 149 -0.25 9.20 1.96
CA CYS A 149 -0.88 7.91 2.22
C CYS A 149 0.00 6.97 3.07
N LEU A 150 1.33 7.07 2.99
CA LEU A 150 2.28 6.29 3.79
C LEU A 150 2.21 6.72 5.26
N VAL A 151 2.32 8.03 5.49
CA VAL A 151 2.29 8.62 6.84
C VAL A 151 0.94 8.39 7.50
N ALA A 152 -0.16 8.55 6.76
CA ALA A 152 -1.49 8.30 7.28
C ALA A 152 -1.71 6.82 7.65
N CYS A 153 -1.21 5.89 6.84
CA CYS A 153 -1.25 4.46 7.16
C CYS A 153 -0.47 4.16 8.44
N GLN A 154 0.70 4.79 8.60
CA GLN A 154 1.55 4.66 9.78
C GLN A 154 0.87 5.18 11.05
N ALA A 155 0.31 6.39 10.99
CA ALA A 155 -0.40 7.03 12.10
C ALA A 155 -1.66 6.25 12.50
N GLU A 156 -2.47 5.84 11.53
CA GLU A 156 -3.73 5.14 11.77
C GLU A 156 -3.52 3.73 12.35
N ASN A 157 -2.51 3.00 11.82
CA ASN A 157 -2.32 1.59 12.11
C ASN A 157 -1.16 1.33 13.07
N ASN A 158 -0.74 2.29 13.89
CA ASN A 158 0.33 2.11 14.90
C ASN A 158 1.60 1.45 14.34
N ILE A 159 1.99 1.79 13.10
CA ILE A 159 3.16 1.18 12.47
C ILE A 159 4.43 1.80 13.07
N PRO A 160 5.38 1.00 13.58
CA PRO A 160 6.56 1.54 14.24
C PRO A 160 7.50 2.23 13.24
N VAL A 161 8.22 3.24 13.72
CA VAL A 161 9.36 3.82 12.99
C VAL A 161 10.57 2.90 13.11
N VAL A 162 11.29 2.73 12.01
CA VAL A 162 12.51 1.90 11.93
C VAL A 162 13.71 2.82 11.67
N GLY A 163 14.81 2.60 12.40
CA GLY A 163 16.03 3.41 12.25
C GLY A 163 16.83 3.11 10.96
N LYS A 164 17.70 4.06 10.56
CA LYS A 164 18.47 4.08 9.31
C LYS A 164 19.12 2.73 8.95
N GLU A 165 19.89 2.12 9.85
CA GLU A 165 20.58 0.84 9.59
C GLU A 165 19.62 -0.30 9.28
N GLN A 166 18.51 -0.41 10.01
CA GLN A 166 17.54 -1.48 9.78
C GLN A 166 16.77 -1.25 8.48
N VAL A 167 16.55 0.00 8.09
CA VAL A 167 16.00 0.35 6.77
C VAL A 167 16.99 -0.01 5.66
N ALA A 168 18.29 0.24 5.84
CA ALA A 168 19.32 -0.07 4.85
C ALA A 168 19.42 -1.57 4.52
N ILE A 169 19.01 -2.45 5.44
CA ILE A 169 18.94 -3.90 5.22
C ILE A 169 17.52 -4.40 4.87
N GLY A 170 16.62 -3.51 4.42
CA GLY A 170 15.30 -3.84 3.90
C GLY A 170 14.27 -4.25 4.95
N ARG A 171 14.36 -3.71 6.18
CA ARG A 171 13.43 -4.02 7.30
C ARG A 171 12.52 -2.86 7.65
N GLU A 172 12.20 -2.02 6.68
CA GLU A 172 11.28 -0.91 6.87
C GLU A 172 9.85 -1.40 7.17
N MET A 173 9.17 -0.71 8.08
CA MET A 173 7.79 -1.02 8.44
C MET A 173 6.87 -0.01 7.76
N HIS A 174 6.56 -0.28 6.49
CA HIS A 174 5.55 0.45 5.73
C HIS A 174 4.57 -0.52 5.05
N TRP A 175 3.28 -0.39 5.34
CA TRP A 175 2.23 -1.28 4.80
C TRP A 175 1.76 -0.89 3.39
N ILE A 176 1.94 0.37 3.05
CA ILE A 176 1.85 0.94 1.72
C ILE A 176 3.22 1.52 1.43
N ARG A 177 3.78 1.25 0.26
CA ARG A 177 5.03 1.83 -0.21
C ARG A 177 4.77 2.61 -1.48
N MET A 178 5.62 3.59 -1.76
CA MET A 178 5.57 4.34 -3.02
C MET A 178 6.69 3.83 -3.92
N ASP A 179 6.33 3.04 -4.93
CA ASP A 179 7.28 2.58 -5.93
C ASP A 179 7.44 3.69 -6.96
N ARG A 180 8.69 4.07 -7.24
CA ARG A 180 9.03 5.07 -8.27
C ARG A 180 9.69 4.36 -9.42
N TYR A 181 9.03 4.36 -10.56
CA TYR A 181 9.59 3.80 -11.78
C TYR A 181 10.06 4.90 -12.71
N PHE A 182 11.24 4.73 -13.30
CA PHE A 182 11.72 5.56 -14.39
C PHE A 182 11.49 4.82 -15.71
N ALA A 183 10.79 5.50 -16.61
CA ALA A 183 10.56 5.08 -17.97
C ALA A 183 11.36 5.98 -18.90
N ALA A 184 12.29 5.41 -19.65
CA ALA A 184 13.03 6.10 -20.69
C ALA A 184 12.92 5.30 -21.99
N VAL A 185 13.16 5.98 -23.10
CA VAL A 185 13.28 5.32 -24.41
C VAL A 185 14.71 4.87 -24.60
N ASP A 186 14.90 3.73 -25.24
CA ASP A 186 16.23 3.20 -25.56
C ASP A 186 17.06 4.29 -26.28
N GLY A 187 18.22 4.62 -25.72
CA GLY A 187 19.10 5.69 -26.21
C GLY A 187 18.82 7.10 -25.67
N ASP A 188 17.88 7.27 -24.73
CA ASP A 188 17.53 8.55 -24.09
C ASP A 188 17.37 8.43 -22.56
N GLU A 189 18.28 7.67 -21.94
CA GLU A 189 18.24 7.36 -20.50
C GLU A 189 18.37 8.60 -19.59
N ASP A 190 18.96 9.68 -20.10
CA ASP A 190 19.15 10.95 -19.39
C ASP A 190 17.87 11.79 -19.28
N ASN A 191 16.79 11.43 -19.98
CA ASN A 191 15.49 12.11 -19.91
C ASN A 191 14.37 11.17 -19.43
N PRO A 192 14.47 10.57 -18.24
CA PRO A 192 13.48 9.61 -17.77
C PRO A 192 12.20 10.28 -17.29
N GLU A 193 11.08 9.62 -17.56
CA GLU A 193 9.79 9.96 -16.96
C GLU A 193 9.58 9.17 -15.67
N MET A 194 9.23 9.87 -14.59
CA MET A 194 8.95 9.24 -13.30
C MET A 194 7.47 8.89 -13.14
N ILE A 195 7.22 7.68 -12.65
CA ILE A 195 5.88 7.11 -12.46
C ILE A 195 5.75 6.66 -11.01
N PRO A 196 4.94 7.36 -10.20
CA PRO A 196 4.67 6.96 -8.82
C PRO A 196 3.53 5.94 -8.77
N GLN A 197 3.79 4.76 -8.21
CA GLN A 197 2.79 3.72 -7.98
C GLN A 197 2.76 3.34 -6.49
N PRO A 198 1.70 3.70 -5.75
CA PRO A 198 1.58 3.26 -4.37
C PRO A 198 1.13 1.79 -4.33
N VAL A 199 1.96 0.92 -3.78
CA VAL A 199 1.68 -0.51 -3.66
C VAL A 199 1.46 -0.88 -2.20
N ALA A 200 0.32 -1.50 -1.91
CA ALA A 200 -0.01 -2.06 -0.61
C ALA A 200 -0.43 -3.54 -0.76
N CYS A 201 -0.87 -4.17 0.33
CA CYS A 201 -1.55 -5.46 0.21
C CYS A 201 -2.86 -5.30 -0.57
N VAL A 202 -2.97 -6.00 -1.69
CA VAL A 202 -4.09 -5.92 -2.63
C VAL A 202 -5.29 -6.79 -2.24
N GLN A 203 -5.27 -7.41 -1.05
CA GLN A 203 -6.28 -8.35 -0.54
C GLN A 203 -6.74 -9.37 -1.60
N CYS A 204 -5.80 -10.16 -2.11
CA CYS A 204 -6.04 -11.26 -3.05
C CYS A 204 -7.18 -12.16 -2.57
N GLU A 205 -8.10 -12.56 -3.45
CA GLU A 205 -9.07 -13.64 -3.18
C GLU A 205 -8.37 -15.00 -3.22
N ALA A 206 -7.57 -15.26 -4.25
CA ALA A 206 -6.68 -16.41 -4.32
C ALA A 206 -5.34 -16.04 -3.67
N ALA A 207 -5.33 -15.92 -2.33
CA ALA A 207 -4.18 -15.41 -1.58
C ALA A 207 -3.09 -16.47 -1.35
N PRO A 208 -1.94 -16.42 -2.05
CA PRO A 208 -0.85 -17.39 -1.85
C PRO A 208 -0.21 -17.27 -0.46
N CYS A 209 -0.35 -16.10 0.17
CA CYS A 209 0.20 -15.85 1.50
C CYS A 209 -0.60 -16.49 2.65
N GLU A 210 -1.81 -17.01 2.39
CA GLU A 210 -2.62 -17.69 3.41
C GLU A 210 -2.30 -19.17 3.53
N THR A 211 -2.28 -19.86 2.39
CA THR A 211 -2.07 -21.33 2.31
C THR A 211 -0.74 -21.78 2.89
N VAL A 212 0.23 -20.88 3.00
CA VAL A 212 1.58 -21.13 3.52
C VAL A 212 1.74 -20.84 5.01
N CYS A 213 0.71 -20.36 5.70
CA CYS A 213 0.79 -20.09 7.14
C CYS A 213 0.49 -21.36 7.95
N PRO A 214 1.46 -21.96 8.65
CA PRO A 214 1.26 -23.25 9.34
C PRO A 214 0.33 -23.17 10.56
N VAL A 215 0.02 -21.96 11.04
CA VAL A 215 -0.78 -21.73 12.26
C VAL A 215 -2.08 -20.98 11.98
N ASN A 216 -2.43 -20.78 10.71
CA ASN A 216 -3.61 -20.04 10.26
C ASN A 216 -3.71 -18.63 10.89
N ALA A 217 -2.58 -17.93 10.99
CA ALA A 217 -2.57 -16.52 11.40
C ALA A 217 -3.10 -15.57 10.32
N THR A 218 -3.27 -16.08 9.10
CA THR A 218 -3.75 -15.36 7.93
C THR A 218 -4.87 -16.15 7.30
N VAL A 219 -6.06 -15.57 7.28
CA VAL A 219 -7.27 -16.18 6.75
C VAL A 219 -8.12 -15.11 6.09
N HIS A 220 -8.91 -15.45 5.10
CA HIS A 220 -9.93 -14.53 4.61
C HIS A 220 -11.09 -14.39 5.59
N SER A 221 -11.63 -13.17 5.67
CA SER A 221 -12.97 -12.93 6.19
C SER A 221 -14.02 -13.12 5.11
N GLU A 222 -15.27 -13.31 5.52
CA GLU A 222 -16.45 -13.33 4.63
C GLU A 222 -16.58 -12.07 3.75
N ASP A 223 -16.09 -10.91 4.24
CA ASP A 223 -16.12 -9.64 3.50
C ASP A 223 -15.12 -9.53 2.33
N GLY A 224 -14.36 -10.59 2.05
CA GLY A 224 -13.30 -10.60 1.04
C GLY A 224 -11.97 -9.97 1.47
N LEU A 225 -11.81 -9.60 2.75
CA LEU A 225 -10.54 -9.12 3.29
C LEU A 225 -9.61 -10.28 3.64
N ASN A 226 -8.34 -10.17 3.29
CA ASN A 226 -7.32 -11.02 3.91
C ASN A 226 -7.10 -10.51 5.34
N THR A 227 -7.37 -11.30 6.36
CA THR A 227 -7.19 -10.89 7.76
C THR A 227 -5.85 -11.37 8.29
N MET A 228 -5.20 -10.57 9.14
CA MET A 228 -3.94 -10.92 9.80
C MET A 228 -4.18 -10.91 11.30
N ALA A 229 -4.26 -12.09 11.90
CA ALA A 229 -4.31 -12.25 13.34
C ALA A 229 -2.89 -12.15 13.92
N TYR A 230 -2.53 -10.95 14.39
CA TYR A 230 -1.19 -10.64 14.88
C TYR A 230 -0.75 -11.56 16.04
N ASN A 231 -1.66 -11.88 16.95
CA ASN A 231 -1.43 -12.75 18.11
C ASN A 231 -1.22 -14.23 17.78
N ARG A 232 -1.67 -14.68 16.61
CA ARG A 232 -1.51 -16.08 16.15
C ARG A 232 -0.21 -16.29 15.38
N CYS A 233 0.42 -15.22 14.92
CA CYS A 233 1.62 -15.28 14.11
C CYS A 233 2.83 -15.75 14.95
N ILE A 234 3.43 -16.87 14.55
CA ILE A 234 4.66 -17.41 15.17
C ILE A 234 5.95 -16.96 14.46
N GLY A 235 5.83 -16.10 13.45
CA GLY A 235 6.99 -15.46 12.81
C GLY A 235 7.81 -16.31 11.85
N THR A 236 7.22 -17.32 11.20
CA THR A 236 7.92 -18.14 10.16
C THR A 236 8.31 -17.35 8.91
N ARG A 237 7.66 -16.19 8.66
CA ARG A 237 7.88 -15.28 7.51
C ARG A 237 7.57 -15.86 6.13
N TYR A 238 7.14 -17.11 6.02
CA TYR A 238 6.91 -17.74 4.71
C TYR A 238 5.79 -17.06 3.90
N CYS A 239 4.79 -16.48 4.58
CA CYS A 239 3.77 -15.64 3.96
C CYS A 239 4.32 -14.37 3.27
N ALA A 240 5.49 -13.87 3.67
CA ALA A 240 6.16 -12.78 2.97
C ALA A 240 6.79 -13.26 1.65
N ASN A 241 7.43 -14.43 1.68
CA ASN A 241 8.07 -15.02 0.51
C ASN A 241 7.04 -15.31 -0.59
N ASN A 242 5.92 -15.94 -0.22
CA ASN A 242 4.88 -16.32 -1.18
C ASN A 242 4.02 -15.15 -1.67
N CYS A 243 4.13 -13.96 -1.06
CA CYS A 243 3.43 -12.77 -1.55
C CYS A 243 4.16 -12.22 -2.79
N PRO A 244 3.52 -12.19 -3.99
CA PRO A 244 4.17 -11.67 -5.20
C PRO A 244 4.54 -10.19 -5.06
N TYR A 245 3.71 -9.43 -4.36
CA TYR A 245 3.88 -8.00 -4.15
C TYR A 245 4.84 -7.65 -3.01
N LYS A 246 5.33 -8.63 -2.23
CA LYS A 246 6.12 -8.42 -1.01
C LYS A 246 5.50 -7.37 -0.07
N ALA A 247 4.17 -7.39 0.05
CA ALA A 247 3.40 -6.39 0.80
C ALA A 247 3.23 -6.72 2.30
N ARG A 248 3.85 -7.80 2.77
CA ARG A 248 3.88 -8.16 4.20
C ARG A 248 5.21 -7.73 4.81
N ARG A 249 5.18 -7.07 5.97
CA ARG A 249 6.35 -6.56 6.70
C ARG A 249 6.51 -7.29 8.03
N PHE A 250 7.74 -7.55 8.45
CA PHE A 250 8.02 -8.35 9.65
C PHE A 250 8.62 -7.49 10.76
N ASN A 251 8.10 -7.62 11.98
CA ASN A 251 8.72 -7.02 13.15
C ASN A 251 9.93 -7.85 13.58
N PHE A 252 11.13 -7.46 13.12
CA PHE A 252 12.37 -8.10 13.54
C PHE A 252 12.68 -7.86 15.01
N PHE A 253 12.50 -6.63 15.45
CA PHE A 253 12.71 -6.20 16.83
C PHE A 253 11.41 -5.70 17.45
N ASP A 254 11.44 -5.49 18.76
CA ASP A 254 10.30 -4.95 19.50
C ASP A 254 10.28 -3.41 19.40
N TYR A 255 10.09 -2.92 18.18
CA TYR A 255 10.17 -1.49 17.85
C TYR A 255 9.17 -0.62 18.62
N ASN A 256 8.05 -1.20 19.06
CA ASN A 256 7.00 -0.47 19.76
C ASN A 256 7.24 -0.35 21.27
N LYS A 257 8.01 -1.25 21.88
CA LYS A 257 8.22 -1.28 23.33
C LYS A 257 9.62 -0.82 23.72
N ARG A 258 10.63 -1.13 22.89
CA ARG A 258 12.03 -0.78 23.15
C ARG A 258 12.34 0.56 22.50
N ASN A 259 13.15 1.37 23.18
CA ASN A 259 13.53 2.67 22.65
C ASN A 259 14.51 2.49 21.47
N PRO A 260 14.12 2.81 20.22
CA PRO A 260 15.00 2.67 19.06
C PRO A 260 16.07 3.78 18.98
N LEU A 261 15.99 4.79 19.86
CA LEU A 261 16.92 5.92 19.94
C LEU A 261 18.14 5.65 20.82
N ILE A 262 18.14 4.55 21.58
CA ILE A 262 19.29 4.11 22.36
C ILE A 262 20.10 3.15 21.47
N GLU A 263 21.40 3.37 21.39
CA GLU A 263 22.30 2.52 20.61
C GLU A 263 22.24 1.08 21.10
N LYS A 264 22.23 0.12 20.16
CA LYS A 264 22.19 -1.34 20.40
C LYS A 264 21.03 -1.88 21.28
N ASN A 265 20.17 -1.02 21.83
CA ASN A 265 19.08 -1.38 22.73
C ASN A 265 18.06 -2.37 22.15
N LEU A 266 17.85 -2.33 20.82
CA LEU A 266 16.97 -3.28 20.15
C LEU A 266 17.54 -4.71 20.16
N TYR A 267 18.86 -4.88 20.21
CA TYR A 267 19.54 -6.17 20.23
C TYR A 267 19.51 -6.84 21.61
N GLU A 268 19.40 -6.06 22.69
CA GLU A 268 19.18 -6.57 24.06
C GLU A 268 17.81 -7.23 24.24
N GLY A 269 16.92 -7.06 23.26
CA GLY A 269 15.64 -7.75 23.20
C GLY A 269 14.79 -7.51 24.46
N PRO A 270 14.41 -8.57 25.22
CA PRO A 270 13.64 -8.41 26.44
C PRO A 270 14.30 -7.55 27.54
N GLY A 271 15.64 -7.53 27.58
CA GLY A 271 16.43 -6.79 28.57
C GLY A 271 16.57 -5.29 28.27
N GLY A 272 16.34 -4.88 27.02
CA GLY A 272 16.54 -3.50 26.60
C GLY A 272 15.66 -2.48 27.33
N THR A 273 16.15 -1.25 27.44
CA THR A 273 15.39 -0.13 28.00
C THR A 273 14.10 0.09 27.22
N LYS A 274 12.97 0.11 27.94
CA LYS A 274 11.66 0.39 27.35
C LYS A 274 11.58 1.86 26.96
N ALA A 275 10.88 2.17 25.88
CA ALA A 275 10.46 3.53 25.60
C ALA A 275 9.39 3.91 26.64
N VAL A 276 9.80 4.56 27.74
CA VAL A 276 8.89 5.03 28.80
C VAL A 276 8.66 6.53 28.61
N GLY A 277 7.39 6.93 28.46
CA GLY A 277 6.97 8.33 28.33
C GLY A 277 5.47 8.42 28.01
N GLU A 278 4.83 9.54 28.40
CA GLU A 278 3.38 9.70 28.23
C GLU A 278 2.96 10.02 26.78
N ALA A 279 3.78 10.74 26.03
CA ALA A 279 3.42 11.20 24.69
C ALA A 279 3.25 10.09 23.62
N PRO A 280 4.13 9.06 23.51
CA PRO A 280 4.03 8.06 22.44
C PRO A 280 2.86 7.08 22.59
N HIS A 281 2.33 6.90 23.80
CA HIS A 281 1.18 6.01 24.01
C HIS A 281 -0.14 6.69 23.63
N LEU A 282 -0.25 8.01 23.81
CA LEU A 282 -1.44 8.78 23.44
C LEU A 282 -1.58 8.97 21.92
N GLN A 283 -0.47 8.95 21.18
CA GLN A 283 -0.48 9.00 19.71
C GLN A 283 -1.10 7.75 19.08
N ARG A 284 -1.09 6.61 19.79
CA ARG A 284 -1.50 5.33 19.22
C ARG A 284 -3.01 5.23 19.13
N ASN A 285 -3.48 4.72 18.00
CA ASN A 285 -4.88 4.39 17.81
C ASN A 285 -5.29 3.24 18.76
N PRO A 286 -6.22 3.45 19.70
CA PRO A 286 -6.63 2.42 20.65
C PRO A 286 -7.38 1.25 19.98
N ASN A 287 -7.90 1.45 18.78
CA ASN A 287 -8.65 0.43 18.04
C ASN A 287 -7.76 -0.51 17.21
N VAL A 288 -6.45 -0.30 17.21
CA VAL A 288 -5.49 -1.13 16.45
C VAL A 288 -4.48 -1.73 17.40
N SER A 289 -4.30 -3.05 17.33
CA SER A 289 -3.30 -3.77 18.11
C SER A 289 -1.91 -3.18 17.88
N VAL A 290 -1.17 -2.93 18.95
CA VAL A 290 0.27 -2.63 18.88
C VAL A 290 1.01 -3.95 18.80
N ARG A 291 1.81 -4.14 17.75
CA ARG A 291 2.47 -5.43 17.50
C ARG A 291 3.76 -5.54 18.27
N MET A 292 4.03 -6.77 18.73
CA MET A 292 5.28 -7.18 19.32
C MET A 292 6.28 -7.66 18.25
N ARG A 293 7.53 -7.91 18.66
CA ARG A 293 8.52 -8.60 17.82
C ARG A 293 7.99 -9.96 17.33
N GLY A 294 8.50 -10.43 16.20
CA GLY A 294 8.22 -11.77 15.70
C GLY A 294 6.93 -11.90 14.91
N VAL A 295 6.24 -10.78 14.63
CA VAL A 295 4.90 -10.80 14.01
C VAL A 295 4.93 -10.15 12.63
N MET A 296 4.24 -10.77 11.68
CA MET A 296 3.99 -10.22 10.35
C MET A 296 2.85 -9.21 10.36
N GLU A 297 2.99 -8.18 9.56
CA GLU A 297 2.01 -7.13 9.35
C GLU A 297 1.76 -6.91 7.86
N LYS A 298 0.65 -6.27 7.54
CA LYS A 298 0.28 -5.88 6.18
C LYS A 298 -0.80 -4.82 6.22
N CYS A 299 -1.06 -4.17 5.09
CA CYS A 299 -2.29 -3.39 4.92
C CYS A 299 -3.53 -4.28 5.14
N THR A 300 -4.46 -3.83 5.97
CA THR A 300 -5.72 -4.53 6.32
C THR A 300 -6.95 -3.78 5.82
N TYR A 301 -6.78 -2.85 4.86
CA TYR A 301 -7.81 -1.89 4.46
C TYR A 301 -8.42 -1.12 5.64
N CYS A 302 -7.59 -0.81 6.65
CA CYS A 302 -8.02 -0.13 7.88
C CYS A 302 -9.23 -0.83 8.52
N VAL A 303 -9.11 -2.14 8.77
CA VAL A 303 -10.18 -3.00 9.31
C VAL A 303 -10.87 -2.41 10.54
N GLN A 304 -10.15 -1.68 11.40
CA GLN A 304 -10.70 -0.97 12.54
C GLN A 304 -11.78 0.05 12.15
N ARG A 305 -11.61 0.76 11.03
CA ARG A 305 -12.61 1.70 10.50
C ARG A 305 -13.80 0.98 9.89
N ILE A 306 -13.55 -0.14 9.20
CA ILE A 306 -14.59 -1.02 8.68
C ILE A 306 -15.46 -1.55 9.84
N GLN A 307 -14.83 -2.12 10.87
CA GLN A 307 -15.55 -2.68 12.03
C GLN A 307 -16.28 -1.61 12.83
N LYS A 308 -15.68 -0.43 13.02
CA LYS A 308 -16.36 0.71 13.63
C LYS A 308 -17.63 1.08 12.87
N ALA A 309 -17.55 1.23 11.55
CA ALA A 309 -18.73 1.57 10.74
C ALA A 309 -19.81 0.49 10.78
N LYS A 310 -19.44 -0.80 10.75
CA LYS A 310 -20.39 -1.91 10.95
C LYS A 310 -21.06 -1.82 12.34
N GLY A 311 -20.28 -1.51 13.38
CA GLY A 311 -20.77 -1.32 14.74
C GLY A 311 -21.75 -0.15 14.85
N ASP A 312 -21.41 0.98 14.23
CA ASP A 312 -22.24 2.19 14.24
C ASP A 312 -23.59 1.95 13.52
N VAL A 313 -23.59 1.24 12.39
CA VAL A 313 -24.83 0.82 11.69
C VAL A 313 -25.71 -0.04 12.60
N LYS A 314 -25.14 -1.10 13.20
CA LYS A 314 -25.89 -1.99 14.11
C LYS A 314 -26.43 -1.22 15.33
N SER A 315 -25.63 -0.32 15.90
CA SER A 315 -26.02 0.51 17.04
C SER A 315 -27.18 1.45 16.70
N ASN A 316 -27.13 2.10 15.53
CA ASN A 316 -28.19 3.01 15.09
C ASN A 316 -29.50 2.28 14.80
N LEU A 317 -29.45 1.08 14.22
CA LEU A 317 -30.64 0.24 14.03
C LEU A 317 -31.25 -0.17 15.37
N LYS A 318 -30.42 -0.57 16.34
CA LYS A 318 -30.89 -0.88 17.69
C LYS A 318 -31.56 0.33 18.36
N LYS A 319 -30.97 1.53 18.24
CA LYS A 319 -31.57 2.77 18.76
C LYS A 319 -32.92 3.07 18.12
N LYS A 320 -33.02 2.94 16.79
CA LYS A 320 -34.30 3.16 16.06
C LYS A 320 -35.39 2.22 16.54
N ALA A 321 -35.04 0.96 16.80
CA ALA A 321 -35.96 -0.03 17.35
C ALA A 321 -36.47 0.31 18.74
N THR A 322 -35.54 0.65 19.64
CA THR A 322 -35.87 1.04 21.01
C THR A 322 -36.72 2.32 21.05
N LEU A 323 -36.44 3.30 20.18
CA LEU A 323 -37.23 4.53 20.06
C LEU A 323 -38.65 4.30 19.51
N ALA A 324 -38.84 3.25 18.70
CA ALA A 324 -40.16 2.86 18.20
C ALA A 324 -40.99 2.05 19.22
N GLY A 325 -40.51 1.87 20.45
CA GLY A 325 -41.20 1.14 21.52
C GLY A 325 -41.17 -0.39 21.38
N GLY A 326 -40.42 -0.93 20.42
CA GLY A 326 -40.27 -2.38 20.20
C GLY A 326 -39.06 -2.99 20.90
N SER A 327 -39.06 -4.31 21.07
CA SER A 327 -37.86 -5.04 21.48
C SER A 327 -36.82 -4.99 20.37
N SER A 328 -35.53 -4.99 20.72
CA SER A 328 -34.45 -5.10 19.72
C SER A 328 -34.49 -6.40 18.89
N ALA A 329 -35.27 -7.40 19.33
CA ALA A 329 -35.52 -8.64 18.59
C ALA A 329 -36.59 -8.49 17.48
N ASP A 330 -37.45 -7.47 17.55
CA ASP A 330 -38.61 -7.33 16.65
C ASP A 330 -38.29 -6.52 15.38
N VAL A 331 -37.04 -6.07 15.24
CA VAL A 331 -36.60 -5.25 14.11
C VAL A 331 -36.46 -6.12 12.88
N LYS A 332 -37.41 -5.99 11.96
CA LYS A 332 -37.24 -6.49 10.59
C LYS A 332 -36.25 -5.59 9.86
N ILE A 333 -34.99 -5.98 9.86
CA ILE A 333 -33.92 -5.24 9.20
C ILE A 333 -33.79 -5.72 7.76
N GLY A 334 -33.92 -4.80 6.80
CA GLY A 334 -33.63 -5.10 5.39
C GLY A 334 -32.14 -5.37 5.16
N PRO A 335 -31.75 -6.20 4.17
CA PRO A 335 -30.35 -6.47 3.87
C PRO A 335 -29.51 -5.21 3.62
N ASP A 336 -30.13 -4.18 3.03
CA ASP A 336 -29.51 -2.89 2.74
C ASP A 336 -29.33 -1.98 3.96
N GLU A 337 -30.14 -2.15 5.01
CA GLU A 337 -30.04 -1.32 6.21
C GLU A 337 -28.84 -1.70 7.09
N LEU A 338 -28.33 -2.93 6.97
CA LEU A 338 -27.12 -3.41 7.64
C LEU A 338 -25.82 -3.07 6.90
N ARG A 339 -25.92 -2.57 5.66
CA ARG A 339 -24.75 -2.19 4.87
C ARG A 339 -24.29 -0.80 5.33
N PRO A 340 -23.00 -0.63 5.70
CA PRO A 340 -22.43 0.71 5.80
C PRO A 340 -22.66 1.43 4.47
N LYS A 341 -23.31 2.61 4.51
CA LYS A 341 -23.56 3.40 3.31
C LYS A 341 -22.24 3.70 2.59
N THR A 342 -22.33 3.85 1.28
CA THR A 342 -21.23 4.35 0.45
C THR A 342 -20.54 5.56 1.09
N ASP A 343 -19.22 5.64 1.00
CA ASP A 343 -18.39 6.76 1.48
C ASP A 343 -18.32 6.97 3.01
N VAL A 344 -19.07 6.22 3.82
CA VAL A 344 -18.95 6.26 5.30
C VAL A 344 -17.62 5.65 5.74
N VAL A 345 -17.20 4.57 5.09
CA VAL A 345 -15.93 3.92 5.40
C VAL A 345 -14.84 4.48 4.49
N ARG A 346 -14.01 5.35 5.04
CA ARG A 346 -12.82 5.86 4.34
C ARG A 346 -11.57 5.35 5.01
N THR A 347 -10.67 4.78 4.21
CA THR A 347 -9.36 4.32 4.71
C THR A 347 -8.44 5.50 4.97
N ALA A 348 -7.46 5.35 5.86
CA ALA A 348 -6.53 6.44 6.17
C ALA A 348 -5.75 6.92 4.95
N CYS A 349 -5.36 6.00 4.04
CA CYS A 349 -4.68 6.35 2.80
C CYS A 349 -5.60 7.08 1.81
N GLN A 350 -6.90 6.78 1.79
CA GLN A 350 -7.89 7.52 1.00
C GLN A 350 -8.14 8.92 1.56
N ASP A 351 -8.26 9.06 2.88
CA ASP A 351 -8.50 10.37 3.53
C ASP A 351 -7.33 11.33 3.36
N ALA A 352 -6.10 10.82 3.49
CA ALA A 352 -4.91 11.65 3.41
C ALA A 352 -4.48 11.97 1.98
N CYS A 353 -5.08 11.36 0.95
CA CYS A 353 -4.70 11.59 -0.43
C CYS A 353 -5.32 12.91 -0.94
N PRO A 354 -4.54 14.00 -1.12
CA PRO A 354 -5.10 15.28 -1.56
C PRO A 354 -5.68 15.20 -2.98
N ALA A 355 -5.08 14.35 -3.83
CA ALA A 355 -5.51 14.13 -5.20
C ALA A 355 -6.69 13.15 -5.34
N SER A 356 -7.20 12.60 -4.23
CA SER A 356 -8.28 11.59 -4.22
C SER A 356 -8.01 10.39 -5.16
N ALA A 357 -6.73 10.02 -5.31
CA ALA A 357 -6.31 8.92 -6.18
C ALA A 357 -6.78 7.55 -5.66
N ILE A 358 -6.91 7.37 -4.35
CA ILE A 358 -7.33 6.12 -3.74
C ILE A 358 -8.83 6.18 -3.48
N VAL A 359 -9.57 5.22 -4.02
CA VAL A 359 -11.01 5.05 -3.81
C VAL A 359 -11.23 3.70 -3.16
N PHE A 360 -11.81 3.68 -1.96
CA PHE A 360 -12.17 2.46 -1.27
C PHE A 360 -13.69 2.40 -1.06
N GLY A 361 -14.27 1.20 -1.13
CA GLY A 361 -15.70 1.04 -0.88
C GLY A 361 -16.19 -0.40 -1.01
N ASN A 362 -17.50 -0.57 -0.81
CA ASN A 362 -18.20 -1.83 -0.99
C ASN A 362 -18.61 -2.01 -2.47
N ILE A 363 -18.16 -3.09 -3.10
CA ILE A 363 -18.45 -3.39 -4.51
C ILE A 363 -19.92 -3.79 -4.72
N LEU A 364 -20.56 -4.36 -3.69
CA LEU A 364 -21.97 -4.77 -3.77
C LEU A 364 -22.93 -3.57 -3.77
N ASP A 365 -22.45 -2.38 -3.42
CA ASP A 365 -23.23 -1.16 -3.45
C ASP A 365 -23.17 -0.52 -4.86
N PRO A 366 -24.29 -0.47 -5.61
CA PRO A 366 -24.33 0.10 -6.96
C PRO A 366 -23.99 1.60 -6.99
N LYS A 367 -24.13 2.30 -5.87
CA LYS A 367 -23.84 3.74 -5.77
C LYS A 367 -22.35 4.00 -5.51
N ALA A 368 -21.58 2.99 -5.14
CA ALA A 368 -20.17 3.12 -4.86
C ALA A 368 -19.33 3.48 -6.09
N LYS A 369 -18.38 4.40 -5.93
CA LYS A 369 -17.41 4.72 -6.98
C LYS A 369 -16.65 3.47 -7.44
N ILE A 370 -16.35 2.56 -6.51
CA ILE A 370 -15.65 1.31 -6.80
C ILE A 370 -16.47 0.35 -7.68
N SER A 371 -17.81 0.34 -7.57
CA SER A 371 -18.67 -0.56 -8.35
C SER A 371 -18.79 -0.14 -9.82
N ARG A 372 -18.35 1.08 -10.17
CA ARG A 372 -18.15 1.52 -11.56
C ARG A 372 -16.91 0.91 -12.19
N ILE A 373 -15.92 0.54 -11.39
CA ILE A 373 -14.62 0.03 -11.86
C ILE A 373 -14.59 -1.50 -11.81
N LYS A 374 -15.12 -2.11 -10.74
CA LYS A 374 -15.04 -3.54 -10.50
C LYS A 374 -16.39 -4.16 -10.14
N THR A 375 -16.63 -5.39 -10.56
CA THR A 375 -17.80 -6.21 -10.18
C THR A 375 -17.52 -7.05 -8.94
N ALA A 376 -18.58 -7.58 -8.33
CA ALA A 376 -18.48 -8.47 -7.19
C ALA A 376 -17.69 -9.75 -7.48
N ASP A 377 -17.83 -10.28 -8.72
CA ASP A 377 -17.08 -11.43 -9.24
C ASP A 377 -15.67 -11.05 -9.72
N ASN A 378 -15.12 -9.96 -9.19
CA ASN A 378 -13.76 -9.47 -9.41
C ASN A 378 -13.42 -9.12 -10.88
N LYS A 379 -14.40 -8.82 -11.73
CA LYS A 379 -14.18 -8.38 -13.13
C LYS A 379 -14.10 -6.86 -13.25
N LEU A 380 -13.23 -6.39 -14.12
CA LEU A 380 -13.06 -4.96 -14.40
C LEU A 380 -14.10 -4.50 -15.43
N LYS A 381 -14.71 -3.33 -15.20
CA LYS A 381 -15.74 -2.73 -16.07
C LYS A 381 -15.19 -1.63 -16.99
N ILE A 382 -14.01 -1.10 -16.68
CA ILE A 382 -13.38 0.02 -17.39
C ILE A 382 -12.08 -0.50 -18.01
N ASN A 383 -11.86 -0.26 -19.29
CA ASN A 383 -10.69 -0.80 -19.99
C ASN A 383 -9.37 -0.24 -19.45
N ARG A 384 -9.37 1.04 -19.01
CA ARG A 384 -8.26 1.68 -18.30
C ARG A 384 -7.89 1.06 -16.95
N ALA A 385 -8.78 0.25 -16.36
CA ALA A 385 -8.48 -0.45 -15.12
C ALA A 385 -7.67 -1.71 -15.39
N TYR A 386 -6.75 -2.03 -14.49
CA TYR A 386 -5.99 -3.27 -14.53
C TYR A 386 -5.66 -3.78 -13.13
N ASP A 387 -5.43 -5.09 -13.05
CA ASP A 387 -4.96 -5.76 -11.83
C ASP A 387 -3.45 -5.99 -11.93
N LEU A 388 -2.72 -5.65 -10.87
CA LEU A 388 -1.27 -5.78 -10.85
C LEU A 388 -0.88 -7.26 -10.83
N LEU A 389 0.03 -7.68 -11.72
CA LEU A 389 0.47 -9.08 -11.87
C LEU A 389 -0.69 -10.06 -12.08
N ASN A 390 -1.64 -9.71 -12.96
CA ASN A 390 -2.84 -10.50 -13.18
C ASN A 390 -2.53 -11.93 -13.65
N TYR A 391 -1.51 -12.14 -14.47
CA TYR A 391 -1.04 -13.45 -14.95
C TYR A 391 -0.69 -14.48 -13.86
N ILE A 392 -0.53 -14.06 -12.60
CA ILE A 392 -0.30 -14.99 -11.47
C ILE A 392 -1.62 -15.63 -11.01
N GLY A 393 -2.77 -15.01 -11.29
CA GLY A 393 -4.08 -15.52 -10.89
C GLY A 393 -4.42 -15.28 -9.42
N THR A 394 -3.83 -14.27 -8.77
CA THR A 394 -4.12 -13.97 -7.34
C THR A 394 -5.47 -13.30 -7.09
N LEU A 395 -6.18 -12.86 -8.14
CA LEU A 395 -7.48 -12.19 -8.05
C LEU A 395 -7.49 -11.04 -7.01
N PRO A 396 -6.72 -9.96 -7.22
CA PRO A 396 -6.61 -8.88 -6.25
C PRO A 396 -7.92 -8.09 -6.11
N ARG A 397 -8.22 -7.57 -4.90
CA ARG A 397 -9.31 -6.62 -4.65
C ARG A 397 -8.88 -5.15 -4.84
N THR A 398 -7.57 -4.87 -4.84
CA THR A 398 -7.05 -3.56 -5.30
C THR A 398 -6.77 -3.60 -6.79
N SER A 399 -7.42 -2.73 -7.54
CA SER A 399 -7.13 -2.47 -8.96
C SER A 399 -6.47 -1.11 -9.16
N TYR A 400 -5.81 -0.90 -10.28
CA TYR A 400 -5.17 0.37 -10.65
C TYR A 400 -5.83 0.93 -11.91
N LEU A 401 -5.88 2.25 -12.05
CA LEU A 401 -6.19 2.89 -13.33
C LEU A 401 -4.88 3.36 -13.97
N ALA A 402 -4.66 2.97 -15.22
CA ALA A 402 -3.47 3.37 -15.98
C ALA A 402 -3.37 4.90 -16.07
N ARG A 403 -2.15 5.44 -16.11
CA ARG A 403 -1.93 6.89 -16.26
C ARG A 403 -2.17 7.30 -17.71
N VAL A 404 -2.87 8.42 -17.92
CA VAL A 404 -3.15 8.96 -19.26
C VAL A 404 -2.32 10.20 -19.47
N LYS A 405 -1.37 10.15 -20.40
CA LYS A 405 -0.53 11.29 -20.73
C LYS A 405 -1.14 12.06 -21.89
N ASN A 406 -1.11 13.39 -21.79
CA ASN A 406 -1.57 14.28 -22.83
C ASN A 406 -0.43 15.21 -23.29
N PRO A 407 0.59 14.68 -23.99
CA PRO A 407 1.71 15.48 -24.45
C PRO A 407 1.28 16.43 -25.57
N ASN A 408 1.83 17.65 -25.58
CA ASN A 408 1.59 18.62 -26.64
C ASN A 408 2.33 18.21 -27.92
N PRO A 409 1.65 18.01 -29.07
CA PRO A 409 2.30 17.62 -30.33
C PRO A 409 3.43 18.55 -30.79
N SER A 410 3.39 19.83 -30.43
CA SER A 410 4.41 20.81 -30.80
C SER A 410 5.71 20.67 -30.00
N MET A 411 5.74 19.87 -28.94
CA MET A 411 6.95 19.65 -28.15
C MET A 411 7.90 18.71 -28.90
N PRO A 412 9.21 19.01 -28.99
CA PRO A 412 10.18 18.22 -29.75
C PRO A 412 10.23 16.72 -29.41
N ARG A 413 9.76 16.34 -28.22
CA ARG A 413 9.79 14.96 -27.70
C ARG A 413 8.41 14.36 -27.44
N ALA A 414 7.35 14.95 -27.99
CA ALA A 414 5.97 14.55 -27.70
C ALA A 414 5.69 13.06 -27.97
N LYS A 415 6.29 12.50 -29.04
CA LYS A 415 6.14 11.09 -29.46
C LYS A 415 6.86 10.07 -28.56
N VAL A 416 7.73 10.55 -27.66
CA VAL A 416 8.57 9.72 -26.78
C VAL A 416 7.90 9.53 -25.41
N ILE A 417 6.87 10.33 -25.11
CA ILE A 417 6.19 10.39 -23.82
C ILE A 417 5.22 9.21 -23.67
N GLY A 418 5.32 8.46 -22.56
CA GLY A 418 4.44 7.31 -22.26
C GLY A 418 4.97 5.93 -22.69
N ARG A 419 6.27 5.81 -22.92
CA ARG A 419 6.93 4.53 -23.29
C ARG A 419 7.32 3.63 -22.13
N ALA A 420 6.75 3.86 -20.94
CA ALA A 420 6.88 2.99 -19.77
C ALA A 420 6.66 1.50 -20.05
N THR A 421 5.72 1.22 -20.96
CA THR A 421 5.45 -0.11 -21.51
C THR A 421 5.70 -0.06 -23.00
N ILE A 422 6.82 -0.60 -23.47
CA ILE A 422 7.20 -0.57 -24.89
C ILE A 422 6.35 -1.55 -25.71
N ASN A 423 6.07 -2.73 -25.16
CA ASN A 423 5.39 -3.80 -25.88
C ASN A 423 3.92 -3.95 -25.46
N MET A 424 3.02 -3.91 -26.44
CA MET A 424 1.61 -4.29 -26.33
C MET A 424 1.35 -5.44 -27.30
N HIS A 425 1.86 -6.63 -26.99
CA HIS A 425 1.76 -7.78 -27.90
C HIS A 425 0.50 -8.61 -27.67
#